data_AF-A0A564ZGF2-F1
#
_entry.id   AF-A0A564ZGF2-F1
#
_cell.length_a   1.000
_cell.length_b   1.000
_cell.length_c   1.000
_cell.angle_alpha   90.00
_cell.angle_beta   90.00
_cell.angle_gamma   90.00
#
_symmetry.space_group_name_H-M   'P 1'
#
loop_
_entity.id
_entity.type
_entity.pdbx_description
1 polymer ?
#
loop_
_entity_poly.entity_id
_entity_poly.type
_entity_poly.pdbx_seq_one_letter_code
_entity_poly.pdbx_strand_id
1 'polypeptide(L)'
;MGNDRKTYEGHDRSRMAGPPRPPGLPDGYLNRGYFDEKGNIFHDLVTTKPEEIAKGLGAGGVTSTQLRRFYTKAKAVEQRVDSGESFDSVVGRILELKQHAANAVGRAQGRDEQAGLELLKKFIDRNVDLAVKGKEAFRKGFLLHFQGVVAYFKYYDLKKGGGRNVSMILRHLV
;
A
#
# COMPACT_ATOMS: atom_id res chain seq x y z
N MET A 1 -37.80 -52.41 24.16
CA MET A 1 -37.14 -51.33 24.92
C MET A 1 -36.24 -50.59 23.95
N GLY A 2 -36.76 -49.49 23.37
CA GLY A 2 -35.94 -48.57 22.59
C GLY A 2 -35.10 -47.70 23.52
N ASN A 3 -33.90 -47.36 23.09
CA ASN A 3 -33.29 -46.12 23.51
C ASN A 3 -32.32 -45.63 22.42
N ASP A 4 -32.84 -44.72 21.62
CA ASP A 4 -32.14 -43.89 20.66
C ASP A 4 -31.03 -43.07 21.35
N ARG A 5 -29.79 -43.19 20.86
CA ARG A 5 -28.73 -42.21 21.15
C ARG A 5 -28.40 -41.42 19.88
N LYS A 6 -29.18 -40.36 19.71
CA LYS A 6 -28.80 -38.98 19.38
C LYS A 6 -27.44 -38.79 18.68
N THR A 7 -27.53 -38.60 17.37
CA THR A 7 -26.97 -37.48 16.58
C THR A 7 -25.69 -36.78 17.08
N TYR A 8 -24.61 -36.95 16.32
CA TYR A 8 -23.44 -36.08 16.30
C TYR A 8 -23.76 -34.79 15.54
N GLU A 9 -24.13 -33.73 16.25
CA GLU A 9 -24.09 -32.36 15.73
C GLU A 9 -23.04 -31.55 16.47
N GLY A 10 -22.16 -30.90 15.71
CA GLY A 10 -21.10 -30.06 16.27
C GLY A 10 -19.85 -29.97 15.39
N HIS A 11 -19.97 -30.03 14.06
CA HIS A 11 -18.89 -29.57 13.19
C HIS A 11 -18.89 -28.05 13.19
N ASP A 12 -18.13 -27.49 14.13
CA ASP A 12 -17.69 -26.10 14.14
C ASP A 12 -16.97 -25.78 12.82
N ARG A 13 -17.72 -25.26 11.84
CA ARG A 13 -17.20 -24.79 10.55
C ARG A 13 -16.58 -23.39 10.64
N SER A 14 -16.43 -22.81 11.83
CA SER A 14 -16.01 -21.41 11.99
C SER A 14 -14.49 -21.20 12.02
N ARG A 15 -13.67 -22.23 11.76
CA ARG A 15 -12.19 -22.13 11.80
C ARG A 15 -11.46 -22.29 10.46
N MET A 16 -12.17 -22.22 9.32
CA MET A 16 -11.54 -22.28 7.99
C MET A 16 -11.54 -20.94 7.23
N ALA A 17 -11.52 -19.80 7.93
CA ALA A 17 -10.98 -18.60 7.32
C ALA A 17 -9.46 -18.78 7.26
N GLY A 18 -8.96 -19.28 6.12
CA GLY A 18 -7.54 -19.23 5.81
C GLY A 18 -7.00 -17.80 5.98
N PRO A 19 -5.68 -17.61 6.15
CA PRO A 19 -5.12 -16.28 6.30
C PRO A 19 -5.66 -15.38 5.18
N PRO A 20 -6.13 -14.15 5.49
CA PRO A 20 -6.70 -13.26 4.49
C PRO A 20 -5.75 -13.18 3.31
N ARG A 21 -6.27 -13.40 2.10
CA ARG A 21 -5.45 -13.33 0.88
C ARG A 21 -4.65 -12.02 0.91
N PRO A 22 -3.37 -12.05 0.50
CA PRO A 22 -2.56 -10.84 0.46
C PRO A 22 -3.32 -9.79 -0.35
N PRO A 23 -3.52 -8.57 0.18
CA PRO A 23 -4.36 -7.57 -0.45
C PRO A 23 -3.79 -7.23 -1.84
N GLY A 24 -4.63 -7.34 -2.86
CA GLY A 24 -4.31 -6.90 -4.22
C GLY A 24 -4.46 -5.38 -4.37
N LEU A 25 -4.14 -4.88 -5.57
CA LEU A 25 -4.55 -3.52 -5.94
C LEU A 25 -6.08 -3.44 -6.02
N PRO A 26 -6.68 -2.26 -5.77
CA PRO A 26 -8.12 -2.06 -5.94
C PRO A 26 -8.61 -2.49 -7.33
N ASP A 27 -9.89 -2.86 -7.42
CA ASP A 27 -10.46 -3.26 -8.71
C ASP A 27 -10.40 -2.11 -9.73
N GLY A 28 -10.04 -2.46 -10.97
CA GLY A 28 -9.89 -1.50 -12.06
C GLY A 28 -8.79 -0.45 -11.83
N TYR A 29 -7.83 -0.71 -10.93
CA TYR A 29 -6.81 0.25 -10.56
C TYR A 29 -5.99 0.76 -11.75
N LEU A 30 -6.10 2.08 -11.99
CA LEU A 30 -5.44 2.81 -13.08
C LEU A 30 -5.74 2.27 -14.50
N ASN A 31 -6.82 1.51 -14.72
CA ASN A 31 -7.20 1.07 -16.07
C ASN A 31 -7.46 2.25 -17.02
N ARG A 32 -7.99 3.35 -16.46
CA ARG A 32 -8.27 4.61 -17.16
C ARG A 32 -7.15 5.66 -17.08
N GLY A 33 -5.97 5.30 -16.54
CA GLY A 33 -4.91 6.26 -16.25
C GLY A 33 -5.22 7.18 -15.06
N TYR A 34 -4.54 8.32 -14.99
CA TYR A 34 -4.67 9.29 -13.89
C TYR A 34 -5.75 10.35 -14.12
N PHE A 35 -5.95 10.74 -15.38
CA PHE A 35 -6.68 11.95 -15.73
C PHE A 35 -7.95 11.65 -16.52
N ASP A 36 -8.98 12.47 -16.30
CA ASP A 36 -10.18 12.50 -17.14
C ASP A 36 -9.91 13.21 -18.48
N GLU A 37 -10.94 13.27 -19.33
CA GLU A 37 -10.88 13.93 -20.64
C GLU A 37 -10.56 15.43 -20.56
N LYS A 38 -10.74 16.05 -19.38
CA LYS A 38 -10.45 17.46 -19.11
C LYS A 38 -9.07 17.66 -18.48
N GLY A 39 -8.29 16.59 -18.29
CA GLY A 39 -6.96 16.64 -17.66
C GLY A 39 -6.99 16.72 -16.13
N ASN A 40 -8.15 16.52 -15.49
CA ASN A 40 -8.25 16.50 -14.03
C ASN A 40 -7.93 15.12 -13.48
N ILE A 41 -7.24 15.05 -12.34
CA ILE A 41 -7.03 13.77 -11.67
C ILE A 41 -8.37 13.17 -11.23
N PHE A 42 -8.54 11.88 -11.44
CA PHE A 42 -9.72 11.18 -10.97
C PHE A 42 -9.81 11.18 -9.44
N HIS A 43 -10.99 11.57 -8.93
CA HIS A 43 -11.21 11.77 -7.49
C HIS A 43 -10.91 10.55 -6.61
N ASP A 44 -11.21 9.35 -7.10
CA ASP A 44 -10.93 8.08 -6.40
C ASP A 44 -9.43 7.82 -6.22
N LEU A 45 -8.58 8.37 -7.08
CA LEU A 45 -7.12 8.31 -6.94
C LEU A 45 -6.59 9.28 -5.88
N VAL A 46 -7.40 10.20 -5.35
CA VAL A 46 -6.98 11.09 -4.25
C VAL A 46 -7.60 10.67 -2.93
N THR A 47 -8.73 9.95 -2.97
CA THR A 47 -9.54 9.63 -1.79
C THR A 47 -9.55 8.13 -1.46
N THR A 48 -10.39 7.34 -2.13
CA THR A 48 -10.68 5.95 -1.74
C THR A 48 -9.55 4.97 -2.05
N LYS A 49 -8.98 4.98 -3.25
CA LYS A 49 -7.92 4.04 -3.65
C LYS A 49 -6.65 4.17 -2.81
N PRO A 50 -6.14 5.39 -2.52
CA PRO A 50 -5.01 5.55 -1.61
C PRO A 50 -5.25 4.93 -0.23
N GLU A 51 -6.47 5.06 0.28
CA GLU A 51 -6.89 4.55 1.58
C GLU A 51 -6.89 3.01 1.62
N GLU A 52 -7.48 2.39 0.59
CA GLU A 52 -7.51 0.92 0.45
C GLU A 52 -6.10 0.35 0.35
N ILE A 53 -5.24 0.95 -0.47
CA ILE A 53 -3.84 0.55 -0.62
C ILE A 53 -3.11 0.70 0.72
N ALA A 54 -3.29 1.83 1.41
CA ALA A 54 -2.67 2.06 2.71
C ALA A 54 -3.05 1.01 3.76
N LYS A 55 -4.34 0.64 3.84
CA LYS A 55 -4.83 -0.44 4.71
C LYS A 55 -4.20 -1.78 4.33
N GLY A 56 -4.16 -2.09 3.03
CA GLY A 56 -3.57 -3.33 2.52
C GLY A 56 -2.08 -3.46 2.87
N LEU A 57 -1.31 -2.39 2.65
CA LEU A 57 0.12 -2.34 3.00
C LEU A 57 0.33 -2.54 4.50
N GLY A 58 -0.47 -1.86 5.34
CA GLY A 58 -0.36 -1.95 6.79
C GLY A 58 -0.88 -3.27 7.37
N ALA A 59 -1.73 -4.00 6.65
CA ALA A 59 -2.13 -5.37 6.97
C ALA A 59 -1.04 -6.38 6.57
N GLY A 60 -0.36 -6.14 5.45
CA GLY A 60 0.79 -6.94 4.98
C GLY A 60 2.13 -6.53 5.58
N GLY A 61 2.17 -6.10 6.84
CA GLY A 61 3.43 -5.89 7.57
C GLY A 61 4.37 -4.80 7.05
N VAL A 62 4.01 -4.01 6.03
CA VAL A 62 4.85 -2.89 5.57
C VAL A 62 4.93 -1.86 6.69
N THR A 63 6.12 -1.31 6.92
CA THR A 63 6.35 -0.27 7.92
C THR A 63 6.24 1.14 7.33
N SER A 64 5.89 2.12 8.17
CA SER A 64 5.94 3.54 7.83
C SER A 64 7.30 3.95 7.25
N THR A 65 8.40 3.40 7.79
CA THR A 65 9.76 3.67 7.33
C THR A 65 10.01 3.14 5.93
N GLN A 66 9.59 1.91 5.63
CA GLN A 66 9.72 1.34 4.28
C GLN A 66 8.94 2.15 3.26
N LEU A 67 7.65 2.43 3.53
CA LEU A 67 6.80 3.19 2.63
C LEU A 67 7.37 4.61 2.38
N ARG A 68 7.82 5.28 3.44
CA ARG A 68 8.44 6.61 3.34
C ARG A 68 9.71 6.59 2.48
N ARG A 69 10.56 5.57 2.59
CA ARG A 69 11.78 5.45 1.77
C ARG A 69 11.46 5.44 0.27
N PHE A 70 10.41 4.73 -0.16
CA PHE A 70 9.99 4.73 -1.56
C PHE A 70 9.47 6.10 -2.00
N TYR A 71 8.62 6.74 -1.18
CA TYR A 71 8.10 8.06 -1.50
C TYR A 71 9.22 9.12 -1.56
N THR A 72 10.18 9.08 -0.63
CA THR A 72 11.33 9.98 -0.63
C THR A 72 12.19 9.81 -1.89
N LYS A 73 12.39 8.58 -2.39
CA LYS A 73 13.08 8.35 -3.66
C LYS A 73 12.35 9.00 -4.84
N ALA A 74 11.03 8.83 -4.91
CA ALA A 74 10.22 9.47 -5.94
C ALA A 74 10.29 11.01 -5.85
N LYS A 75 10.22 11.59 -4.65
CA LYS A 75 10.37 13.03 -4.41
C LYS A 75 11.76 13.56 -4.76
N ALA A 76 12.82 12.77 -4.56
CA ALA A 76 14.16 13.16 -4.99
C ALA A 76 14.26 13.26 -6.53
N VAL A 77 13.55 12.42 -7.27
CA VAL A 77 13.46 12.55 -8.73
C VAL A 77 12.70 13.82 -9.12
N GLU A 78 11.61 14.15 -8.42
CA GLU A 78 10.91 15.43 -8.64
C GLU A 78 11.81 16.64 -8.41
N GLN A 79 12.61 16.65 -7.34
CA GLN A 79 13.53 17.74 -7.05
C GLN A 79 14.56 17.98 -8.17
N ARG A 80 15.01 16.92 -8.85
CA ARG A 80 15.91 17.04 -10.02
C ARG A 80 15.22 17.75 -11.19
N VAL A 81 13.98 17.37 -11.47
CA VAL A 81 13.15 18.04 -12.49
C VAL A 81 12.91 19.51 -12.12
N ASP A 82 12.68 19.80 -10.83
CA ASP A 82 12.49 21.17 -10.35
C ASP A 82 13.79 21.99 -10.37
N SER A 83 14.94 21.32 -10.32
CA SER A 83 16.27 21.93 -10.47
C SER A 83 16.69 22.12 -11.93
N GLY A 84 15.80 21.84 -12.89
CA GLY A 84 16.00 22.11 -14.31
C GLY A 84 16.49 20.93 -15.14
N GLU A 85 16.63 19.73 -14.57
CA GLU A 85 16.87 18.52 -15.37
C GLU A 85 15.66 18.22 -16.27
N SER A 86 15.91 17.81 -17.52
CA SER A 86 14.84 17.41 -18.43
C SER A 86 14.11 16.18 -17.91
N PHE A 87 12.84 16.02 -18.26
CA PHE A 87 12.08 14.85 -17.81
C PHE A 87 12.71 13.56 -18.35
N ASP A 88 13.12 13.55 -19.61
CA ASP A 88 13.73 12.39 -20.27
C ASP A 88 15.02 11.93 -19.57
N SER A 89 15.85 12.85 -19.07
CA SER A 89 17.08 12.48 -18.37
C SER A 89 16.84 11.82 -17.02
N VAL A 90 15.67 12.04 -16.40
CA VAL A 90 15.32 11.45 -15.12
C VAL A 90 14.44 10.20 -15.23
N VAL A 91 13.94 9.84 -16.42
CA VAL A 91 13.09 8.65 -16.62
C VAL A 91 13.74 7.38 -16.08
N GLY A 92 15.05 7.21 -16.29
CA GLY A 92 15.81 6.08 -15.73
C GLY A 92 15.66 5.95 -14.21
N ARG A 93 15.66 7.08 -13.49
CA ARG A 93 15.51 7.12 -12.03
C ARG A 93 14.08 6.82 -11.58
N ILE A 94 13.08 7.15 -12.40
CA ILE A 94 11.69 6.73 -12.15
C ILE A 94 11.60 5.20 -12.30
N LEU A 95 12.23 4.62 -13.33
CA LEU A 95 12.28 3.18 -13.57
C LEU A 95 13.01 2.41 -12.45
N GLU A 96 14.06 2.96 -11.85
CA GLU A 96 14.77 2.39 -10.70
C GLU A 96 13.86 2.07 -9.51
N LEU A 97 12.72 2.77 -9.35
CA LEU A 97 11.75 2.46 -8.30
C LEU A 97 11.23 1.02 -8.38
N LYS A 98 11.07 0.47 -9.60
CA LYS A 98 10.68 -0.94 -9.79
C LYS A 98 11.75 -1.91 -9.28
N GLN A 99 13.01 -1.60 -9.56
CA GLN A 99 14.15 -2.41 -9.11
C GLN A 99 14.24 -2.39 -7.57
N HIS A 100 14.06 -1.22 -6.97
CA HIS A 100 14.00 -1.08 -5.51
C HIS A 100 12.84 -1.87 -4.90
N ALA A 101 11.67 -1.88 -5.55
CA ALA A 101 10.52 -2.65 -5.08
C ALA A 101 10.77 -4.17 -5.19
N ALA A 102 11.35 -4.64 -6.29
CA ALA A 102 11.75 -6.04 -6.45
C ALA A 102 12.77 -6.47 -5.39
N ASN A 103 13.81 -5.66 -5.14
CA ASN A 103 14.80 -5.94 -4.10
C ASN A 103 14.20 -5.91 -2.69
N ALA A 104 13.20 -5.06 -2.41
CA ALA A 104 12.51 -5.07 -1.13
C ALA A 104 11.76 -6.38 -0.91
N VAL A 105 11.00 -6.84 -1.92
CA VAL A 105 10.32 -8.14 -1.90
C VAL A 105 11.32 -9.28 -1.67
N GLY A 106 12.43 -9.32 -2.40
CA GLY A 106 13.45 -10.36 -2.24
C GLY A 106 14.16 -10.37 -0.87
N ARG A 107 14.00 -9.31 -0.06
CA ARG A 107 14.58 -9.17 1.28
C ARG A 107 13.55 -9.28 2.41
N ALA A 108 12.29 -9.58 2.09
CA ALA A 108 11.24 -9.66 3.09
C ALA A 108 11.55 -10.72 4.17
N GLN A 109 11.22 -10.41 5.41
CA GLN A 109 11.37 -11.28 6.56
C GLN A 109 10.01 -11.81 6.99
N GLY A 110 9.61 -12.92 6.38
CA GLY A 110 8.38 -13.64 6.73
C GLY A 110 7.20 -13.34 5.80
N ARG A 111 6.13 -14.12 5.98
CA ARG A 111 4.98 -14.15 5.05
C ARG A 111 4.17 -12.86 5.04
N ASP A 112 3.98 -12.23 6.19
CA ASP A 112 3.16 -11.02 6.29
C ASP A 112 3.84 -9.86 5.58
N GLU A 113 5.13 -9.61 5.87
CA GLU A 113 5.92 -8.55 5.21
C GLU A 113 6.03 -8.81 3.69
N GLN A 114 6.27 -10.07 3.29
CA GLN A 114 6.29 -10.47 1.89
C GLN A 114 5.00 -10.05 1.17
N ALA A 115 3.84 -10.35 1.76
CA ALA A 115 2.54 -10.01 1.18
C ALA A 115 2.35 -8.50 0.96
N GLY A 116 2.71 -7.67 1.94
CA GLY A 116 2.59 -6.23 1.79
C GLY A 116 3.64 -5.63 0.86
N LEU A 117 4.86 -6.16 0.82
CA LEU A 117 5.88 -5.73 -0.14
C LEU A 117 5.52 -6.14 -1.57
N GLU A 118 4.86 -7.28 -1.78
CA GLU A 118 4.30 -7.65 -3.09
C GLU A 118 3.21 -6.68 -3.55
N LEU A 119 2.32 -6.25 -2.65
CA LEU A 119 1.34 -5.20 -2.94
C LEU A 119 2.05 -3.88 -3.28
N LEU A 120 3.05 -3.47 -2.48
CA LEU A 120 3.83 -2.26 -2.75
C LEU A 120 4.52 -2.33 -4.11
N LYS A 121 5.08 -3.49 -4.47
CA LYS A 121 5.70 -3.69 -5.78
C LYS A 121 4.69 -3.54 -6.90
N LYS A 122 3.53 -4.18 -6.82
CA LYS A 122 2.46 -4.03 -7.83
C LYS A 122 2.02 -2.57 -7.97
N PHE A 123 1.88 -1.87 -6.84
CA PHE A 123 1.57 -0.44 -6.81
C PHE A 123 2.64 0.38 -7.54
N ILE A 124 3.93 0.20 -7.19
CA ILE A 124 5.04 0.92 -7.81
C ILE A 124 5.13 0.60 -9.29
N ASP A 125 5.10 -0.67 -9.68
CA ASP A 125 5.21 -1.09 -11.07
C ASP A 125 4.14 -0.42 -11.94
N ARG A 126 2.88 -0.51 -11.51
CA ARG A 126 1.75 0.04 -12.26
C ARG A 126 1.81 1.56 -12.39
N ASN A 127 2.20 2.26 -11.33
CA ASN A 127 2.31 3.71 -11.37
C ASN A 127 3.50 4.14 -12.22
N VAL A 128 4.64 3.47 -12.11
CA VAL A 128 5.82 3.79 -12.92
C VAL A 128 5.52 3.64 -14.41
N ASP A 129 4.78 2.61 -14.83
CA ASP A 129 4.37 2.41 -16.24
C ASP A 129 3.63 3.62 -16.84
N LEU A 130 2.87 4.34 -16.02
CA LEU A 130 2.14 5.53 -16.44
C LEU A 130 2.96 6.80 -16.21
N ALA A 131 3.71 6.87 -15.12
CA ALA A 131 4.47 8.05 -14.73
C ALA A 131 5.56 8.39 -15.75
N VAL A 132 6.22 7.39 -16.35
CA VAL A 132 7.27 7.61 -17.36
C VAL A 132 6.77 8.22 -18.66
N LYS A 133 5.45 8.30 -18.87
CA LYS A 133 4.84 8.88 -20.09
C LYS A 133 4.94 10.40 -20.14
N GLY A 134 5.26 11.06 -19.03
CA GLY A 134 5.47 12.50 -19.03
C GLY A 134 5.50 13.15 -17.66
N LYS A 135 6.01 14.38 -17.62
CA LYS A 135 6.16 15.18 -16.38
C LYS A 135 4.84 15.34 -15.62
N GLU A 136 3.73 15.55 -16.32
CA GLU A 136 2.41 15.67 -15.66
C GLU A 136 1.94 14.35 -15.05
N ALA A 137 2.09 13.22 -15.77
CA ALA A 137 1.74 11.89 -15.25
C ALA A 137 2.57 11.54 -14.01
N PHE A 138 3.85 11.92 -13.99
CA PHE A 138 4.69 11.75 -12.81
C PHE A 138 4.26 12.64 -11.64
N ARG A 139 4.12 13.96 -11.86
CA ARG A 139 3.87 14.92 -10.76
C ARG A 139 2.41 14.94 -10.31
N LYS A 140 1.49 15.20 -11.23
CA LYS A 140 0.06 15.36 -10.93
C LYS A 140 -0.65 14.01 -10.80
N GLY A 141 -0.10 12.94 -11.38
CA GLY A 141 -0.63 11.58 -11.27
C GLY A 141 0.02 10.81 -10.13
N PHE A 142 1.19 10.24 -10.38
CA PHE A 142 1.85 9.31 -9.45
C PHE A 142 2.19 9.93 -8.10
N LEU A 143 2.88 11.07 -8.05
CA LEU A 143 3.32 11.66 -6.78
C LEU A 143 2.14 12.10 -5.91
N LEU A 144 1.12 12.73 -6.50
CA LEU A 144 -0.10 13.11 -5.79
C LEU A 144 -0.82 11.88 -5.22
N HIS A 145 -0.98 10.82 -6.02
CA HIS A 145 -1.59 9.57 -5.58
C HIS A 145 -0.78 8.89 -4.47
N PHE A 146 0.55 8.81 -4.62
CA PHE A 146 1.45 8.20 -3.64
C PHE A 146 1.47 9.01 -2.33
N GLN A 147 1.42 10.33 -2.39
CA GLN A 147 1.28 11.18 -1.20
C GLN A 147 0.01 10.81 -0.41
N GLY A 148 -1.12 10.58 -1.10
CA GLY A 148 -2.35 10.10 -0.48
C GLY A 148 -2.15 8.77 0.26
N VAL A 149 -1.48 7.79 -0.37
CA VAL A 149 -1.19 6.48 0.25
C VAL A 149 -0.36 6.67 1.52
N VAL A 150 0.69 7.50 1.49
CA VAL A 150 1.53 7.77 2.67
C VAL A 150 0.71 8.44 3.79
N ALA A 151 -0.16 9.39 3.45
CA ALA A 151 -0.99 10.10 4.43
C ALA A 151 -1.98 9.15 5.13
N TYR A 152 -2.75 8.37 4.36
CA TYR A 152 -3.67 7.38 4.92
C TYR A 152 -2.95 6.28 5.68
N PHE A 153 -1.78 5.84 5.20
CA PHE A 153 -0.97 4.85 5.91
C PHE A 153 -0.60 5.36 7.29
N LYS A 154 -0.12 6.61 7.40
CA LYS A 154 0.21 7.23 8.68
C LYS A 154 -1.01 7.36 9.60
N TYR A 155 -2.16 7.73 9.05
CA TYR A 155 -3.41 7.82 9.80
C TYR A 155 -3.79 6.48 10.47
N TYR A 156 -3.70 5.38 9.73
CA TYR A 156 -4.01 4.05 10.26
C TYR A 156 -2.93 3.48 11.19
N ASP A 157 -1.65 3.79 10.94
CA ASP A 157 -0.54 3.40 11.80
C ASP A 157 -0.67 4.04 13.20
N LEU A 158 -1.02 5.34 13.26
CA LEU A 158 -1.27 6.05 14.53
C LEU A 158 -2.44 5.45 15.31
N LYS A 159 -3.53 5.07 14.63
CA LYS A 159 -4.68 4.42 15.27
C LYS A 159 -4.34 3.05 15.87
N LYS A 160 -3.47 2.27 15.23
CA LYS A 160 -2.95 1.00 15.79
C LYS A 160 -2.02 1.22 16.99
N GLY A 161 -1.29 2.34 17.01
CA GLY A 161 -0.40 2.73 18.13
C GLY A 161 -1.12 3.26 19.37
N GLY A 162 -2.24 3.96 19.19
CA GLY A 162 -3.01 4.58 20.29
C GLY A 162 -3.64 3.61 21.29
N GLY A 163 -3.90 2.35 20.89
CA GLY A 163 -4.43 1.32 21.79
C GLY A 163 -3.38 0.63 22.68
N ARG A 164 -2.09 0.72 22.34
CA ARG A 164 -1.02 -0.01 23.07
C ARG A 164 -0.54 0.69 24.35
N ASN A 165 -0.88 1.96 24.56
CA ASN A 165 -0.42 2.73 25.74
C ASN A 165 -1.42 2.78 26.90
N VAL A 166 -2.66 2.31 26.74
CA VAL A 166 -3.64 2.33 27.84
C VAL A 166 -3.52 1.09 28.74
N SER A 167 -2.94 -0.01 28.24
CA SER A 167 -2.80 -1.26 29.01
C SER A 167 -1.58 -1.30 29.95
N MET A 168 -0.60 -0.38 29.82
CA MET A 168 0.59 -0.36 30.70
C MET A 168 0.48 0.58 31.89
N ILE A 169 -0.55 1.43 31.97
CA ILE A 169 -0.69 2.42 33.05
C ILE A 169 -1.60 1.92 34.21
N LEU A 170 -2.31 0.80 34.05
CA LEU A 170 -3.22 0.24 35.07
C LEU A 170 -2.71 -1.06 35.72
N ARG A 171 -1.43 -1.12 36.14
CA ARG A 171 -0.89 -2.22 36.97
C ARG A 171 -0.02 -1.80 38.16
N HIS A 172 -0.11 -0.55 38.62
CA HIS A 172 0.63 -0.10 39.83
C HIS A 172 -0.22 0.68 40.84
N LEU A 173 -1.53 0.43 40.88
CA LEU A 173 -2.40 0.93 41.95
C LEU A 173 -3.39 -0.15 42.38
N VAL A 174 -2.87 -1.17 43.08
CA VAL A 174 -3.53 -1.83 44.23
C VAL A 174 -2.42 -2.20 45.20
#